data_AF-A0A0T6BB25-F1
#
_entry.id   AF-A0A0T6BB25-F1
#
_cell.length_a   1.000
_cell.length_b   1.000
_cell.length_c   1.000
_cell.angle_alpha   90.00
_cell.angle_beta   90.00
_cell.angle_gamma   90.00
#
_symmetry.space_group_name_H-M   'P 1'
#
loop_
_entity.id
_entity.type
_entity.pdbx_description
1 polymer ?
#
loop_
_entity_poly.entity_id
_entity_poly.type
_entity_poly.pdbx_seq_one_letter_code
_entity_poly.pdbx_strand_id
1 'polypeptide(L)'
;MLQMAEEFYTSIGLKPLSPEFWRHSLIQKPTNRKIQCTASAWDFCNKMDYRLKQCTEVNMEDLISLHHEMAHIQYYLQYSKQPFLYRDGSNPGFHEGLANAIVLSVYNPVHFHRVGLFNNSTDTYELNMNFLMTMALKKVAYAPFALLVDQVSCINHIRTSNHNNLFLSGAITYSKAVLER
;
A
#
# COMPACT_ATOMS: atom_id res chain seq x y z
N MET A 1 -6.59 6.90 -13.75
CA MET A 1 -5.81 6.30 -12.64
C MET A 1 -6.43 4.99 -12.17
N LEU A 2 -7.65 4.97 -11.62
CA LEU A 2 -8.25 3.71 -11.14
C LEU A 2 -8.42 2.65 -12.24
N GLN A 3 -8.84 3.03 -13.44
CA GLN A 3 -8.93 2.12 -14.59
C GLN A 3 -7.57 1.53 -14.98
N MET A 4 -6.51 2.35 -14.97
CA MET A 4 -5.13 1.87 -15.22
C MET A 4 -4.69 0.84 -14.18
N ALA A 5 -5.09 1.01 -12.92
CA ALA A 5 -4.86 -0.01 -11.90
C ALA A 5 -5.65 -1.30 -12.21
N GLU A 6 -6.93 -1.22 -12.58
CA GLU A 6 -7.71 -2.40 -12.97
C GLU A 6 -7.11 -3.14 -14.19
N GLU A 7 -6.66 -2.40 -15.19
CA GLU A 7 -5.98 -2.93 -16.38
C GLU A 7 -4.71 -3.71 -16.00
N PHE A 8 -3.93 -3.23 -15.03
CA PHE A 8 -2.77 -3.97 -14.54
C PHE A 8 -3.18 -5.35 -14.00
N TYR A 9 -4.17 -5.42 -13.11
CA TYR A 9 -4.59 -6.69 -12.51
C TYR A 9 -5.25 -7.63 -13.53
N THR A 10 -6.06 -7.11 -14.43
CA THR A 10 -6.67 -7.92 -15.48
C THR A 10 -5.64 -8.41 -16.51
N SER A 11 -4.56 -7.66 -16.76
CA SER A 11 -3.46 -8.08 -17.64
C SER A 11 -2.70 -9.31 -17.14
N ILE A 12 -2.67 -9.53 -15.81
CA ILE A 12 -2.08 -10.70 -15.17
C ILE A 12 -3.12 -11.80 -14.87
N GLY A 13 -4.32 -11.71 -15.47
CA GLY A 13 -5.35 -12.74 -15.39
C GLY A 13 -6.21 -12.72 -14.13
N LEU A 14 -6.17 -11.64 -13.35
CA LEU A 14 -7.05 -11.49 -12.18
C LEU A 14 -8.42 -10.95 -12.57
N LYS A 15 -9.35 -11.00 -11.62
CA LYS A 15 -10.76 -10.67 -11.87
C LYS A 15 -10.92 -9.17 -12.09
N PRO A 16 -11.75 -8.74 -13.05
CA PRO A 16 -12.16 -7.34 -13.14
C PRO A 16 -13.00 -6.97 -11.91
N LEU A 17 -13.11 -5.67 -11.65
CA LEU A 17 -13.91 -5.14 -10.55
C LEU A 17 -15.40 -5.17 -10.92
N SER A 18 -16.26 -5.34 -9.90
CA SER A 18 -17.70 -5.38 -10.10
C SER A 18 -18.26 -3.98 -10.41
N PRO A 19 -19.42 -3.88 -11.09
CA PRO A 19 -20.11 -2.60 -11.25
C PRO A 19 -20.43 -1.92 -9.90
N GLU A 20 -20.68 -2.71 -8.87
CA GLU A 20 -20.93 -2.24 -7.50
C GLU A 20 -19.70 -1.55 -6.90
N PHE A 21 -18.49 -2.08 -7.14
CA PHE A 21 -17.25 -1.43 -6.72
C PHE A 21 -17.13 -0.02 -7.31
N TRP A 22 -17.38 0.13 -8.61
CA TRP A 22 -17.30 1.42 -9.30
C TRP A 22 -18.36 2.41 -8.82
N ARG A 23 -19.56 1.92 -8.50
CA ARG A 23 -20.67 2.77 -8.04
C ARG A 23 -20.49 3.26 -6.61
N HIS A 24 -19.91 2.44 -5.73
CA HIS A 24 -19.90 2.71 -4.29
C HIS A 24 -18.54 3.10 -3.72
N SER A 25 -17.45 2.93 -4.45
CA SER A 25 -16.13 3.36 -4.01
C SER A 25 -16.01 4.89 -4.00
N LEU A 26 -15.24 5.40 -3.04
CA LEU A 26 -14.95 6.83 -2.90
C LEU A 26 -13.51 7.07 -3.35
N ILE A 27 -13.38 7.56 -4.58
CA ILE A 27 -12.07 7.83 -5.21
C ILE A 27 -11.71 9.31 -5.17
N GLN A 28 -12.70 10.18 -5.01
CA GLN A 28 -12.53 11.63 -4.95
C GLN A 28 -13.12 12.17 -3.66
N LYS A 29 -12.49 13.21 -3.11
CA LYS A 29 -12.95 13.87 -1.90
C LYS A 29 -14.30 14.57 -2.19
N PRO A 30 -15.38 14.24 -1.46
CA PRO A 30 -16.66 14.91 -1.62
C PRO A 30 -16.59 16.34 -1.10
N THR A 31 -17.28 17.26 -1.76
CA THR A 31 -17.33 18.69 -1.38
C THR A 31 -18.36 18.98 -0.29
N ASN A 32 -19.35 18.12 -0.11
CA ASN A 32 -20.50 18.34 0.76
C ASN A 32 -20.35 17.78 2.18
N ARG A 33 -19.27 17.06 2.49
CA ARG A 33 -19.05 16.43 3.81
C ARG A 33 -17.58 16.23 4.13
N LYS A 34 -17.26 16.23 5.42
CA LYS A 34 -15.93 15.84 5.91
C LYS A 34 -15.79 14.32 5.90
N ILE A 35 -14.67 13.82 5.43
CA ILE A 35 -14.32 12.40 5.41
C ILE A 35 -12.87 12.20 5.83
N GLN A 36 -12.53 11.00 6.29
CA GLN A 36 -11.15 10.59 6.50
C GLN A 36 -10.54 10.15 5.17
N CYS A 37 -9.49 10.84 4.72
CA CYS A 37 -8.87 10.63 3.42
C CYS A 37 -7.81 9.51 3.37
N THR A 38 -7.46 8.92 4.51
CA THR A 38 -6.55 7.76 4.56
C THR A 38 -7.05 6.66 3.63
N ALA A 39 -6.20 6.21 2.71
CA ALA A 39 -6.50 5.14 1.77
C ALA A 39 -6.86 3.86 2.53
N SER A 40 -7.84 3.12 2.02
CA SER A 40 -8.30 1.87 2.64
C SER A 40 -9.19 1.08 1.68
N ALA A 41 -9.06 -0.24 1.72
CA ALA A 41 -9.91 -1.20 1.03
C ALA A 41 -10.83 -1.93 2.01
N TRP A 42 -12.09 -2.11 1.62
CA TRP A 42 -13.16 -2.62 2.47
C TRP A 42 -13.86 -3.84 1.86
N ASP A 43 -13.99 -4.92 2.63
CA ASP A 43 -14.87 -6.05 2.37
C ASP A 43 -16.12 -5.94 3.25
N PHE A 44 -17.30 -5.83 2.64
CA PHE A 44 -18.58 -5.76 3.35
C PHE A 44 -19.13 -7.15 3.74
N CYS A 45 -18.32 -8.19 3.62
CA CYS A 45 -18.55 -9.56 4.09
C CYS A 45 -19.73 -10.29 3.42
N ASN A 46 -20.37 -9.69 2.42
CA ASN A 46 -21.53 -10.24 1.70
C ASN A 46 -21.16 -10.93 0.38
N LYS A 47 -19.85 -11.09 0.09
CA LYS A 47 -19.29 -11.69 -1.15
C LYS A 47 -19.51 -10.88 -2.43
N MET A 48 -20.12 -9.70 -2.37
CA MET A 48 -20.49 -8.91 -3.55
C MET A 48 -19.95 -7.48 -3.49
N ASP A 49 -19.93 -6.89 -2.31
CA ASP A 49 -19.67 -5.48 -2.09
C ASP A 49 -18.27 -5.29 -1.50
N TYR A 50 -17.39 -4.76 -2.34
CA TYR A 50 -16.02 -4.41 -2.04
C TYR A 50 -15.84 -2.96 -2.44
N ARG A 51 -15.15 -2.16 -1.61
CA ARG A 51 -15.04 -0.72 -1.85
C ARG A 51 -13.66 -0.20 -1.53
N LEU A 52 -13.20 0.76 -2.33
CA LEU A 52 -11.99 1.53 -2.08
C LEU A 52 -12.39 2.92 -1.58
N LYS A 53 -11.71 3.41 -0.55
CA LYS A 53 -11.87 4.78 -0.03
C LYS A 53 -10.52 5.48 0.00
N GLN A 54 -10.30 6.39 -0.93
CA GLN A 54 -9.11 7.23 -1.03
C GLN A 54 -9.50 8.60 -1.61
N CYS A 55 -8.95 9.68 -1.05
CA CYS A 55 -9.06 11.02 -1.65
C CYS A 55 -7.95 11.18 -2.70
N THR A 56 -8.16 10.63 -3.88
CA THR A 56 -7.11 10.55 -4.91
C THR A 56 -6.85 11.92 -5.53
N GLU A 57 -5.60 12.35 -5.53
CA GLU A 57 -5.09 13.46 -6.34
C GLU A 57 -4.32 12.94 -7.55
N VAL A 58 -4.15 13.78 -8.57
CA VAL A 58 -3.47 13.39 -9.82
C VAL A 58 -1.97 13.50 -9.65
N ASN A 59 -1.38 12.48 -9.01
CA ASN A 59 0.06 12.37 -8.81
C ASN A 59 0.50 10.89 -8.80
N MET A 60 1.82 10.67 -8.81
CA MET A 60 2.41 9.33 -8.85
C MET A 60 2.21 8.55 -7.53
N GLU A 61 2.23 9.23 -6.39
CA GLU A 61 2.06 8.62 -5.07
C GLU A 61 0.68 7.99 -4.93
N ASP A 62 -0.36 8.73 -5.32
CA ASP A 62 -1.73 8.25 -5.33
C ASP A 62 -1.98 7.17 -6.38
N LEU A 63 -1.28 7.19 -7.52
CA LEU A 63 -1.33 6.08 -8.49
C LEU A 63 -0.81 4.79 -7.87
N ILE A 64 0.32 4.86 -7.17
CA ILE A 64 0.92 3.72 -6.48
C ILE A 64 0.02 3.25 -5.34
N SER A 65 -0.52 4.17 -4.55
CA SER A 65 -1.46 3.90 -3.47
C SER A 65 -2.74 3.21 -3.98
N LEU A 66 -3.28 3.64 -5.11
CA LEU A 66 -4.42 2.97 -5.75
C LEU A 66 -4.11 1.52 -6.13
N HIS A 67 -2.91 1.24 -6.66
CA HIS A 67 -2.50 -0.13 -6.94
C HIS A 67 -2.36 -0.94 -5.65
N HIS A 68 -1.79 -0.36 -4.59
CA HIS A 68 -1.70 -0.99 -3.27
C HIS A 68 -3.09 -1.38 -2.74
N GLU A 69 -4.01 -0.43 -2.65
CA GLU A 69 -5.37 -0.68 -2.13
C GLU A 69 -6.17 -1.64 -3.02
N MET A 70 -5.96 -1.59 -4.34
CA MET A 70 -6.61 -2.53 -5.25
C MET A 70 -6.07 -3.96 -5.07
N ALA A 71 -4.84 -4.15 -4.59
CA ALA A 71 -4.33 -5.49 -4.26
C ALA A 71 -5.16 -6.11 -3.12
N HIS A 72 -5.53 -5.32 -2.11
CA HIS A 72 -6.41 -5.77 -1.03
C HIS A 72 -7.77 -6.19 -1.57
N ILE A 73 -8.36 -5.38 -2.46
CA ILE A 73 -9.63 -5.73 -3.13
C ILE A 73 -9.51 -7.03 -3.92
N GLN A 74 -8.42 -7.22 -4.67
CA GLN A 74 -8.17 -8.46 -5.39
C GLN A 74 -8.04 -9.65 -4.44
N TYR A 75 -7.35 -9.49 -3.31
CA TYR A 75 -7.27 -10.51 -2.27
C TYR A 75 -8.67 -10.91 -1.78
N TYR A 76 -9.51 -9.92 -1.47
CA TYR A 76 -10.89 -10.14 -1.03
C TYR A 76 -11.71 -10.95 -2.05
N LEU A 77 -11.55 -10.62 -3.33
CA LEU A 77 -12.20 -11.33 -4.42
C LEU A 77 -11.74 -12.79 -4.56
N GLN A 78 -10.48 -13.11 -4.21
CA GLN A 78 -9.94 -14.47 -4.31
C GLN A 78 -10.46 -15.39 -3.20
N TYR A 79 -10.46 -14.94 -1.93
CA TYR A 79 -10.96 -15.76 -0.83
C TYR A 79 -12.47 -15.67 -0.61
N SER A 80 -13.20 -14.88 -1.41
CA SER A 80 -14.66 -14.64 -1.27
C SER A 80 -15.53 -15.90 -1.14
N LYS A 81 -15.06 -17.04 -1.67
CA LYS A 81 -15.74 -18.34 -1.60
C LYS A 81 -15.45 -19.13 -0.32
N GLN A 82 -14.41 -18.77 0.44
CA GLN A 82 -14.09 -19.43 1.70
C GLN A 82 -15.18 -19.20 2.76
N PRO A 83 -15.30 -20.09 3.77
CA PRO A 83 -16.15 -19.86 4.94
C PRO A 83 -15.77 -18.53 5.61
N PHE A 84 -16.75 -17.87 6.24
CA PHE A 84 -16.58 -16.52 6.79
C PHE A 84 -15.35 -16.40 7.72
N LEU A 85 -15.11 -17.39 8.57
CA LEU A 85 -13.98 -17.42 9.50
C LEU A 85 -12.59 -17.51 8.84
N TYR A 86 -12.52 -17.87 7.55
CA TYR A 86 -11.26 -17.99 6.79
C TYR A 86 -11.09 -16.88 5.74
N ARG A 87 -11.87 -15.80 5.84
CA ARG A 87 -11.79 -14.65 4.92
C ARG A 87 -10.85 -13.59 5.45
N ASP A 88 -9.60 -13.98 5.62
CA ASP A 88 -8.52 -13.10 6.02
C ASP A 88 -7.23 -13.59 5.38
N GLY A 89 -6.19 -12.78 5.42
CA GLY A 89 -4.85 -13.20 5.06
C GLY A 89 -4.37 -14.30 6.01
N SER A 90 -3.40 -15.09 5.55
CA SER A 90 -2.78 -16.13 6.38
C SER A 90 -2.20 -15.58 7.68
N ASN A 91 -1.73 -14.32 7.62
CA ASN A 91 -1.50 -13.43 8.76
C ASN A 91 -1.64 -11.97 8.25
N PRO A 92 -1.74 -10.96 9.13
CA PRO A 92 -1.90 -9.56 8.70
C PRO A 92 -0.80 -9.07 7.75
N GLY A 93 0.41 -9.60 7.86
CA GLY A 93 1.53 -9.27 6.98
C GLY A 93 1.37 -9.76 5.54
N PHE A 94 0.53 -10.77 5.26
CA PHE A 94 0.29 -11.25 3.90
C PHE A 94 -0.50 -10.25 3.06
N HIS A 95 -1.48 -9.56 3.65
CA HIS A 95 -2.26 -8.52 2.97
C HIS A 95 -1.32 -7.41 2.49
N GLU A 96 -0.56 -6.85 3.42
CA GLU A 96 0.39 -5.77 3.14
C GLU A 96 1.56 -6.23 2.25
N GLY A 97 2.05 -7.45 2.44
CA GLY A 97 3.14 -8.01 1.66
C GLY A 97 2.78 -8.19 0.18
N LEU A 98 1.59 -8.72 -0.11
CA LEU A 98 1.09 -8.84 -1.48
C LEU A 98 0.93 -7.48 -2.14
N ALA A 99 0.28 -6.54 -1.45
CA ALA A 99 0.05 -5.19 -1.97
C ALA A 99 1.37 -4.48 -2.28
N ASN A 100 2.36 -4.58 -1.39
CA ASN A 100 3.69 -4.04 -1.62
C ASN A 100 4.45 -4.73 -2.76
N ALA A 101 4.29 -6.05 -2.96
CA ALA A 101 4.92 -6.77 -4.06
C ALA A 101 4.39 -6.30 -5.43
N ILE A 102 3.08 -6.06 -5.54
CA ILE A 102 2.48 -5.49 -6.76
C ILE A 102 3.01 -4.09 -7.03
N VAL A 103 3.08 -3.25 -5.99
CA VAL A 103 3.65 -1.91 -6.10
C VAL A 103 5.07 -1.91 -6.66
N LEU A 104 5.92 -2.89 -6.33
CA LEU A 104 7.27 -3.00 -6.90
C LEU A 104 7.25 -3.21 -8.42
N SER A 105 6.24 -3.91 -8.95
CA SER A 105 6.09 -4.14 -10.39
C SER A 105 5.59 -2.89 -11.11
N VAL A 106 4.67 -2.15 -10.47
CA VAL A 106 4.05 -0.93 -11.02
C VAL A 106 5.03 0.25 -10.94
N TYR A 107 5.72 0.40 -9.80
CA TYR A 107 6.71 1.44 -9.56
C TYR A 107 8.07 1.06 -10.15
N ASN A 108 8.09 0.91 -11.47
CA ASN A 108 9.28 0.57 -12.25
C ASN A 108 9.35 1.51 -13.47
N PRO A 109 10.51 2.15 -13.76
CA PRO A 109 10.69 2.97 -14.95
C PRO A 109 10.25 2.28 -16.26
N VAL A 110 10.52 0.99 -16.39
CA VAL A 110 10.11 0.18 -17.56
C VAL A 110 8.60 0.10 -17.66
N HIS A 111 7.90 -0.09 -16.54
CA HIS A 111 6.43 -0.12 -16.52
C HIS A 111 5.85 1.25 -16.87
N PHE A 112 6.38 2.32 -16.26
CA PHE A 112 5.94 3.69 -16.56
C PHE A 112 6.17 4.11 -18.00
N HIS A 113 7.25 3.62 -18.64
CA HIS A 113 7.43 3.82 -20.07
C HIS A 113 6.33 3.12 -20.89
N ARG A 114 6.02 1.86 -20.56
CA ARG A 114 4.97 1.09 -21.26
C ARG A 114 3.59 1.70 -21.15
N VAL A 115 3.24 2.29 -20.00
CA VAL A 115 1.95 2.97 -19.80
C VAL A 115 1.96 4.44 -20.24
N GLY A 116 3.03 4.90 -20.88
CA GLY A 116 3.13 6.25 -21.45
C GLY A 116 3.33 7.38 -20.44
N LEU A 117 3.74 7.06 -19.20
CA LEU A 117 4.00 8.03 -18.14
C LEU A 117 5.47 8.47 -18.06
N PHE A 118 6.36 7.82 -18.82
CA PHE A 118 7.78 8.14 -18.86
C PHE A 118 8.35 7.99 -20.26
N ASN A 119 8.99 9.03 -20.81
CA ASN A 119 9.45 9.02 -22.21
C ASN A 119 10.83 8.38 -22.43
N ASN A 120 11.67 8.29 -21.40
CA ASN A 120 13.04 7.83 -21.56
C ASN A 120 13.16 6.34 -21.23
N SER A 121 13.33 5.48 -22.23
CA SER A 121 13.46 4.03 -22.02
C SER A 121 14.89 3.56 -21.78
N THR A 122 15.85 4.48 -21.70
CA THR A 122 17.26 4.12 -21.57
C THR A 122 17.55 3.58 -20.18
N ASP A 123 17.89 2.29 -20.13
CA ASP A 123 18.35 1.58 -18.95
C ASP A 123 19.81 1.97 -18.65
N THR A 124 20.03 3.19 -18.16
CA THR A 124 21.38 3.65 -17.80
C THR A 124 21.71 3.29 -16.36
N TYR A 125 23.00 3.08 -16.09
CA TYR A 125 23.49 2.79 -14.75
C TYR A 125 23.09 3.87 -13.75
N GLU A 126 23.16 5.15 -14.13
CA GLU A 126 22.80 6.29 -13.27
C GLU A 126 21.32 6.30 -12.92
N LEU A 127 20.44 6.01 -13.89
CA LEU A 127 19.00 5.94 -13.66
C LEU A 127 18.64 4.80 -12.71
N ASN A 128 19.27 3.63 -12.88
CA ASN A 128 19.09 2.49 -11.99
C ASN A 128 19.57 2.79 -10.57
N MET A 129 20.74 3.42 -10.43
CA MET A 129 21.25 3.80 -9.11
C MET A 129 20.34 4.80 -8.40
N ASN A 130 19.82 5.80 -9.11
CA ASN A 130 18.87 6.76 -8.56
C ASN A 130 17.55 6.10 -8.14
N PHE A 131 17.05 5.17 -8.96
CA PHE A 131 15.86 4.39 -8.65
C PHE A 131 16.07 3.49 -7.41
N LEU A 132 17.17 2.75 -7.36
CA LEU A 132 17.51 1.89 -6.21
C LEU A 132 17.70 2.70 -4.93
N MET A 133 18.33 3.87 -5.00
CA MET A 133 18.44 4.79 -3.86
C MET A 133 17.06 5.26 -3.38
N THR A 134 16.17 5.64 -4.30
CA THR A 134 14.79 6.01 -3.97
C THR A 134 14.03 4.85 -3.31
N MET A 135 14.23 3.62 -3.79
CA MET A 135 13.65 2.42 -3.21
C MET A 135 14.22 2.11 -1.82
N ALA A 136 15.53 2.27 -1.62
CA ALA A 136 16.17 2.07 -0.32
C ALA A 136 15.61 3.06 0.72
N LEU A 137 15.47 4.33 0.37
CA LEU A 137 14.86 5.34 1.24
C LEU A 137 13.41 5.01 1.60
N LYS A 138 12.64 4.43 0.69
CA LYS A 138 11.23 4.07 0.96
C LYS A 138 11.08 2.76 1.75
N LYS A 139 11.92 1.76 1.50
CA LYS A 139 11.73 0.40 2.03
C LYS A 139 12.71 0.04 3.14
N VAL A 140 14.00 0.36 2.98
CA VAL A 140 15.02 0.05 3.99
C VAL A 140 14.93 1.02 5.16
N ALA A 141 14.82 2.33 4.90
CA ALA A 141 14.74 3.31 5.98
C ALA A 141 13.44 3.24 6.79
N TYR A 142 12.38 2.62 6.26
CA TYR A 142 11.11 2.40 6.96
C TYR A 142 11.16 1.23 7.95
N ALA A 143 11.95 0.20 7.69
CA ALA A 143 11.98 -1.02 8.50
C ALA A 143 12.26 -0.79 10.01
N PRO A 144 13.22 0.07 10.41
CA PRO A 144 13.46 0.34 11.83
C PRO A 144 12.31 1.09 12.49
N PHE A 145 11.64 1.97 11.74
CA PHE A 145 10.46 2.68 12.23
C PHE A 145 9.31 1.71 12.51
N ALA A 146 9.03 0.79 11.57
CA ALA A 146 7.99 -0.23 11.76
C ALA A 146 8.27 -1.09 13.01
N LEU A 147 9.51 -1.57 13.15
CA LEU A 147 9.93 -2.35 14.33
C LEU A 147 9.76 -1.57 15.64
N LEU A 148 10.16 -0.30 15.65
CA LEU A 148 10.00 0.56 16.82
C LEU A 148 8.53 0.71 17.23
N VAL A 149 7.65 0.99 16.28
CA VAL A 149 6.21 1.18 16.54
C VAL A 149 5.61 -0.07 17.16
N ASP A 150 5.91 -1.26 16.61
CA ASP A 150 5.43 -2.53 17.16
C ASP A 150 5.97 -2.78 18.58
N GLN A 151 7.27 -2.60 18.80
CA GLN A 151 7.88 -2.79 20.12
C GLN A 151 7.31 -1.85 21.17
N VAL A 152 7.21 -0.56 20.85
CA VAL A 152 6.68 0.46 21.76
C VAL A 152 5.22 0.15 22.05
N SER A 153 4.41 -0.21 21.05
CA SER A 153 3.01 -0.58 21.24
C SER A 153 2.85 -1.80 22.15
N CYS A 154 3.69 -2.82 22.00
CA CYS A 154 3.71 -3.99 22.90
C CYS A 154 4.09 -3.62 24.35
N ILE A 155 5.08 -2.75 24.54
CA ILE A 155 5.55 -2.36 25.88
C ILE A 155 4.53 -1.46 26.59
N ASN A 156 3.82 -0.60 25.86
CA ASN A 156 2.88 0.36 26.45
C ASN A 156 1.59 -0.28 26.97
N HIS A 157 1.27 -1.50 26.55
CA HIS A 157 0.25 -2.30 27.22
C HIS A 157 0.59 -2.56 28.71
N ILE A 158 1.86 -2.35 29.13
CA ILE A 158 2.38 -2.69 30.46
C ILE A 158 2.66 -1.45 31.33
N ARG A 159 3.05 -0.29 30.75
CA ARG A 159 3.34 0.96 31.50
C ARG A 159 3.02 2.21 30.69
N THR A 160 2.21 3.11 31.27
CA THR A 160 1.73 4.34 30.60
C THR A 160 2.53 5.62 30.92
N SER A 161 3.34 5.64 31.98
CA SER A 161 3.92 6.89 32.49
C SER A 161 5.13 7.44 31.74
N ASN A 162 5.67 6.74 30.72
CA ASN A 162 6.93 7.13 30.06
C ASN A 162 6.93 6.95 28.52
N HIS A 163 5.76 6.98 27.90
CA HIS A 163 5.55 6.67 26.48
C HIS A 163 6.45 7.46 25.52
N ASN A 164 6.45 8.80 25.66
CA ASN A 164 7.19 9.67 24.74
C ASN A 164 8.71 9.49 24.85
N ASN A 165 9.24 9.33 26.07
CA ASN A 165 10.66 9.13 26.29
C ASN A 165 11.12 7.78 25.71
N LEU A 166 10.32 6.73 25.89
CA LEU A 166 10.61 5.40 25.36
C LEU A 166 10.62 5.41 23.82
N PHE A 167 9.62 6.05 23.20
CA PHE A 167 9.54 6.18 21.74
C PHE A 167 10.73 6.96 21.18
N LEU A 168 11.06 8.13 21.75
CA LEU A 168 12.17 8.97 21.28
C LEU A 168 13.53 8.27 21.44
N SER A 169 13.76 7.61 22.58
CA SER A 169 14.99 6.84 22.80
C SER A 169 15.13 5.70 21.77
N GLY A 170 14.05 4.95 21.55
CA GLY A 170 14.04 3.87 20.56
C GLY A 170 14.28 4.38 19.14
N ALA A 171 13.65 5.50 18.75
CA ALA A 171 13.87 6.11 17.44
C ALA A 171 15.34 6.43 17.20
N ILE A 172 16.03 7.03 18.17
CA ILE A 172 17.47 7.34 18.05
C ILE A 172 18.28 6.05 17.87
N THR A 173 18.03 5.02 18.68
CA THR A 173 18.77 3.75 18.63
C THR A 173 18.57 3.04 17.29
N TYR A 174 17.32 2.87 16.85
CA TYR A 174 16.99 2.12 15.64
C TYR A 174 17.36 2.86 14.35
N SER A 175 17.26 4.20 14.34
CA SER A 175 17.72 4.99 13.18
C SER A 175 19.24 4.97 13.03
N LYS A 176 20.02 4.97 14.13
CA LYS A 176 21.48 4.85 14.06
C LYS A 176 21.95 3.50 13.54
N ALA A 177 21.27 2.42 13.91
CA ALA A 177 21.63 1.06 13.49
C ALA A 177 21.61 0.86 11.96
N VAL A 178 20.86 1.67 11.21
CA VAL A 178 20.85 1.64 9.73
C VAL A 178 21.98 2.45 9.11
N LEU A 179 22.48 3.48 9.79
CA LEU A 179 23.53 4.38 9.28
C LEU A 179 24.94 3.88 9.59
N GLU A 180 25.12 3.00 10.57
CA GLU A 180 26.42 2.51 11.05
C GLU A 180 26.85 1.15 10.44
N ARG A 181 26.20 0.69 9.37
CA ARG A 181 26.63 -0.49 8.58
C ARG A 181 27.00 -0.08 7.16
#